data_AF-A0A0A9X749-F1
#
_entry.id   AF-A0A0A9X749-F1
#
_cell.length_a   1.000
_cell.length_b   1.000
_cell.length_c   1.000
_cell.angle_alpha   90.00
_cell.angle_beta   90.00
_cell.angle_gamma   90.00
#
_symmetry.space_group_name_H-M   'P 1'
#
loop_
_entity.id
_entity.type
_entity.pdbx_description
1 polymer ?
#
loop_
_entity_poly.entity_id
_entity_poly.type
_entity_poly.pdbx_seq_one_letter_code
_entity_poly.pdbx_strand_id
1 'polypeptide(L)'
;MTGGKNYTCSPYTILDQNNVCVCDFNFCVIPEAPNSRAKKTHEATKVVPDCCDTYILVSVLNCPQDSVPNADGTECICDKTRCPIPQCALGDVVHVIHAGVDKAGMCCDSLECVPESGPSCAPYHVRVDGQCVCAPETCLVPFCPPPMVPVVVDPVPSSPDDCCPRYTCIDERPRCPEDSYLVETECVCFTCQPNVCQDGVQVVVTRKGTNTPDSCCDVYHCEGSNTSCPIGSQLVDGNCVCDATTCPMPQCD
;
A
#
# COMPACT_ATOMS: atom_id res chain seq x y z
N MET A 1 22.23 -73.15 12.85
CA MET A 1 21.62 -72.38 13.95
C MET A 1 22.42 -71.09 14.09
N THR A 2 22.05 -70.05 13.35
CA THR A 2 22.64 -68.72 13.48
C THR A 2 22.04 -68.06 14.72
N GLY A 3 22.84 -67.91 15.77
CA GLY A 3 22.43 -67.22 16.99
C GLY A 3 22.23 -65.74 16.72
N GLY A 4 20.99 -65.32 16.48
CA GLY A 4 20.63 -63.91 16.40
C GLY A 4 20.86 -63.26 17.75
N LYS A 5 21.75 -62.26 17.81
CA LYS A 5 21.88 -61.40 18.99
C LYS A 5 20.65 -60.47 19.02
N ASN A 6 19.84 -60.57 20.06
CA ASN A 6 18.75 -59.63 20.29
C ASN A 6 19.35 -58.30 20.80
N TYR A 7 19.34 -57.28 19.95
CA TYR A 7 19.66 -55.92 20.36
C TYR A 7 18.41 -55.30 21.01
N THR A 8 18.56 -54.74 22.21
CA THR A 8 17.53 -53.96 22.88
C THR A 8 17.98 -52.51 22.91
N CYS A 9 17.25 -51.65 22.19
CA CYS A 9 17.47 -50.22 22.19
C CYS A 9 16.84 -49.59 23.45
N SER A 10 17.39 -48.45 23.89
CA SER A 10 16.84 -47.71 25.03
C SER A 10 15.47 -47.09 24.69
N PRO A 11 14.67 -46.67 25.69
CA PRO A 11 13.46 -45.89 25.43
C PRO A 11 13.81 -44.69 24.54
N TYR A 12 12.92 -44.30 23.62
CA TYR A 12 13.11 -43.20 22.65
C TYR A 12 14.08 -43.48 21.50
N THR A 13 14.48 -44.74 21.30
CA THR A 13 15.31 -45.13 20.15
C THR A 13 14.68 -46.29 19.38
N ILE A 14 14.82 -46.27 18.05
CA ILE A 14 14.42 -47.36 17.14
C ILE A 14 15.65 -47.99 16.52
N LEU A 15 15.54 -49.27 16.17
CA LEU A 15 16.61 -49.98 15.48
C LEU A 15 16.55 -49.63 13.99
N ASP A 16 17.62 -49.11 13.42
CA ASP A 16 17.72 -48.83 12.00
C ASP A 16 17.96 -50.11 11.16
N GLN A 17 18.03 -49.98 9.84
CA GLN A 17 18.29 -51.10 8.92
C GLN A 17 19.66 -51.77 9.12
N ASN A 18 20.59 -51.11 9.81
CA ASN A 18 21.94 -51.58 10.09
C ASN A 18 22.09 -52.20 11.49
N ASN A 19 20.99 -52.37 12.24
CA ASN A 19 20.98 -52.78 13.65
C ASN A 19 21.66 -51.77 14.60
N VAL A 20 21.62 -50.48 14.28
CA VAL A 20 22.08 -49.38 15.13
C VAL A 20 20.87 -48.66 15.71
N CYS A 21 20.89 -48.38 17.02
CA CYS A 21 19.84 -47.59 17.64
C CYS A 21 19.97 -46.12 17.21
N VAL A 22 18.89 -45.55 16.68
CA VAL A 22 18.77 -44.13 16.32
C VAL A 22 17.63 -43.49 17.09
N CYS A 23 17.72 -42.18 17.35
CA CYS A 23 16.67 -41.46 18.06
C CYS A 23 15.35 -41.46 17.28
N ASP A 24 14.25 -41.76 17.96
CA ASP A 24 12.89 -41.61 17.41
C ASP A 24 12.18 -40.45 18.09
N PHE A 25 12.11 -39.33 17.37
CA PHE A 25 11.54 -38.09 17.90
C PHE A 25 10.02 -38.14 18.10
N ASN A 26 9.33 -39.13 17.54
CA ASN A 26 7.89 -39.29 17.76
C ASN A 26 7.56 -39.65 19.22
N PHE A 27 8.54 -40.16 19.96
CA PHE A 27 8.40 -40.48 21.39
C PHE A 27 8.84 -39.34 22.32
N CYS A 28 9.33 -38.21 21.78
CA CYS A 28 9.65 -37.03 22.59
C CYS A 28 8.38 -36.26 22.94
N VAL A 29 7.68 -36.68 23.99
CA VAL A 29 6.45 -36.03 24.47
C VAL A 29 6.81 -34.87 25.41
N ILE A 30 6.28 -33.69 25.14
CA ILE A 30 6.32 -32.57 26.09
C ILE A 30 5.24 -32.82 27.14
N PRO A 31 5.58 -32.86 28.44
CA PRO A 31 4.58 -33.09 29.48
C PRO A 31 3.54 -31.97 29.48
N GLU A 32 2.27 -32.34 29.51
CA GLU A 32 1.14 -31.41 29.64
C GLU A 32 0.45 -31.62 30.99
N ALA A 33 0.10 -30.53 31.67
CA ALA A 33 -0.73 -30.58 32.87
C ALA A 33 -1.62 -29.33 32.96
N PRO A 34 -2.82 -29.44 33.56
CA PRO A 34 -3.68 -28.28 33.79
C PRO A 34 -2.95 -27.21 34.58
N ASN A 35 -3.06 -25.94 34.16
CA ASN A 35 -2.43 -24.78 34.81
C ASN A 35 -0.90 -24.91 34.98
N SER A 36 -0.22 -25.64 34.09
CA SER A 36 1.23 -25.76 34.09
C SER A 36 1.77 -25.54 32.67
N ARG A 37 2.97 -24.98 32.57
CA ARG A 37 3.71 -24.90 31.30
C ARG A 37 4.99 -25.72 31.41
N ALA A 38 5.34 -26.42 30.33
CA ALA A 38 6.61 -27.11 30.23
C ALA A 38 7.74 -26.10 30.07
N LYS A 39 8.67 -26.04 31.03
CA LYS A 39 9.92 -25.30 30.91
C LYS A 39 11.03 -26.27 30.58
N LYS A 40 11.72 -26.04 29.45
CA LYS A 40 12.87 -26.85 29.04
C LYS A 40 13.98 -26.73 30.09
N THR A 41 14.44 -27.85 30.62
CA THR A 41 15.56 -27.94 31.57
C THR A 41 16.84 -28.45 30.94
N HIS A 42 16.71 -29.21 29.86
CA HIS A 42 17.84 -29.75 29.10
C HIS A 42 17.49 -29.76 27.61
N GLU A 43 18.41 -29.28 26.79
CA GLU A 43 18.34 -29.40 25.33
C GLU A 43 19.12 -30.65 24.92
N ALA A 44 18.46 -31.58 24.23
CA ALA A 44 19.08 -32.84 23.84
C ALA A 44 20.03 -32.66 22.66
N THR A 45 21.15 -33.40 22.71
CA THR A 45 22.16 -33.49 21.64
C THR A 45 21.65 -34.19 20.38
N LYS A 46 20.48 -34.84 20.44
CA LYS A 46 19.85 -35.62 19.36
C LYS A 46 20.68 -36.83 18.94
N VAL A 47 21.53 -37.32 19.84
CA VAL A 47 22.39 -38.49 19.65
C VAL A 47 22.17 -39.44 20.82
N VAL A 48 22.03 -40.74 20.53
CA VAL A 48 21.83 -41.77 21.56
C VAL A 48 22.93 -41.68 22.63
N PRO A 49 22.58 -41.65 23.94
CA PRO A 49 21.24 -41.88 24.53
C PRO A 49 20.36 -40.62 24.73
N ASP A 50 20.84 -39.44 24.37
CA ASP A 50 20.22 -38.14 24.65
C ASP A 50 19.41 -37.63 23.45
N CYS A 51 18.26 -38.28 23.24
CA CYS A 51 17.40 -38.05 22.07
C CYS A 51 16.37 -36.93 22.25
N CYS A 52 15.86 -36.73 23.46
CA CYS A 52 14.73 -35.85 23.74
C CYS A 52 15.08 -34.77 24.76
N ASP A 53 14.61 -33.55 24.50
CA ASP A 53 14.72 -32.45 25.46
C ASP A 53 13.99 -32.85 26.75
N THR A 54 14.51 -32.42 27.90
CA THR A 54 13.80 -32.62 29.18
C THR A 54 13.08 -31.35 29.59
N TYR A 55 11.91 -31.53 30.18
CA TYR A 55 11.05 -30.45 30.63
C TYR A 55 10.61 -30.70 32.06
N ILE A 56 10.46 -29.63 32.83
CA ILE A 56 9.73 -29.64 34.09
C ILE A 56 8.42 -28.87 33.92
N LEU A 57 7.37 -29.33 34.59
CA LEU A 57 6.13 -28.58 34.68
C LEU A 57 6.29 -27.50 35.74
N VAL A 58 6.17 -26.24 35.33
CA VAL A 58 6.07 -25.10 36.24
C VAL A 58 4.64 -24.63 36.26
N SER A 59 4.08 -24.43 37.46
CA SER A 59 2.75 -23.87 37.61
C SER A 59 2.66 -22.52 36.89
N VAL A 60 1.64 -22.35 36.06
CA VAL A 60 1.35 -21.08 35.42
C VAL A 60 0.89 -20.13 36.53
N LEU A 61 1.62 -19.03 36.70
CA LEU A 61 1.21 -17.96 37.59
C LEU A 61 -0.15 -17.43 37.11
N ASN A 62 -1.18 -17.60 37.93
CA ASN A 62 -2.52 -17.08 37.65
C ASN A 62 -2.53 -15.57 37.84
N CYS A 63 -2.44 -14.84 36.73
CA CYS A 63 -2.53 -13.39 36.76
C CYS A 63 -3.98 -12.90 36.81
N PRO A 64 -4.25 -11.75 37.45
CA PRO A 64 -5.52 -11.05 37.33
C PRO A 64 -5.89 -10.80 35.86
N GLN A 65 -7.18 -10.53 35.59
CA GLN A 65 -7.71 -10.40 34.23
C GLN A 65 -6.98 -9.34 33.37
N ASP A 66 -6.50 -8.27 34.00
CA ASP A 66 -5.83 -7.12 33.39
C ASP A 66 -4.30 -7.28 33.26
N SER A 67 -3.80 -8.48 33.54
CA SER A 67 -2.38 -8.75 33.69
C SER A 67 -1.97 -10.02 32.95
N VAL A 68 -0.71 -10.10 32.57
CA VAL A 68 -0.10 -11.28 31.95
C VAL A 68 1.19 -11.68 32.67
N PRO A 69 1.55 -12.96 32.70
CA PRO A 69 2.86 -13.35 33.23
C PRO A 69 3.98 -12.71 32.41
N ASN A 70 5.04 -12.25 33.08
CA ASN A 70 6.28 -11.83 32.43
C ASN A 70 6.93 -13.01 31.68
N ALA A 71 8.01 -12.75 30.93
CA ALA A 71 8.70 -13.77 30.14
C ALA A 71 9.11 -14.99 30.99
N ASP A 72 9.62 -14.74 32.21
CA ASP A 72 10.04 -15.79 33.14
C ASP A 72 8.88 -16.53 33.81
N GLY A 73 7.66 -15.97 33.73
CA GLY A 73 6.44 -16.46 34.36
C GLY A 73 6.47 -16.40 35.88
N THR A 74 7.30 -15.51 36.43
CA THR A 74 7.52 -15.34 37.87
C THR A 74 6.70 -14.20 38.46
N GLU A 75 6.32 -13.23 37.65
CA GLU A 75 5.56 -12.05 38.07
C GLU A 75 4.48 -11.71 37.03
N CYS A 76 3.37 -11.14 37.49
CA CYS A 76 2.33 -10.60 36.61
C CYS A 76 2.65 -9.14 36.29
N ILE A 77 2.66 -8.81 35.01
CA ILE A 77 2.84 -7.45 34.50
C ILE A 77 1.52 -6.96 33.88
N CYS A 78 1.32 -5.65 33.91
CA CYS A 78 0.13 -5.04 33.35
C CYS A 78 0.04 -5.20 31.84
N ASP A 79 -1.16 -5.53 31.36
CA ASP A 79 -1.48 -5.58 29.94
C ASP A 79 -2.72 -4.71 29.68
N LYS A 80 -2.49 -3.43 29.35
CA LYS A 80 -3.56 -2.46 29.08
C LYS A 80 -4.45 -2.85 27.91
N THR A 81 -4.00 -3.75 27.04
CA THR A 81 -4.84 -4.26 25.93
C THR A 81 -5.98 -5.15 26.41
N ARG A 82 -5.90 -5.66 27.64
CA ARG A 82 -6.94 -6.47 28.29
C ARG A 82 -7.94 -5.66 29.09
N CYS A 83 -7.81 -4.33 29.11
CA CYS A 83 -8.70 -3.49 29.87
C CYS A 83 -10.09 -3.42 29.23
N PRO A 84 -11.15 -3.80 29.97
CA PRO A 84 -12.50 -3.74 29.45
C PRO A 84 -12.92 -2.28 29.28
N ILE A 85 -13.25 -1.90 28.04
CA ILE A 85 -13.87 -0.61 27.75
C ILE A 85 -15.39 -0.81 27.77
N PRO A 86 -16.13 -0.15 28.67
CA PRO A 86 -17.58 -0.30 28.74
C PRO A 86 -18.21 0.20 27.44
N GLN A 87 -19.24 -0.50 26.98
CA GLN A 87 -20.04 -0.07 25.84
C GLN A 87 -21.12 0.89 26.36
N CYS A 88 -20.95 2.19 26.11
CA CYS A 88 -21.90 3.21 26.56
C CYS A 88 -23.13 3.29 25.65
N ALA A 89 -24.25 3.76 26.20
CA ALA A 89 -25.46 4.01 25.43
C ALA A 89 -25.27 5.18 24.45
N LEU A 90 -26.17 5.32 23.47
CA LEU A 90 -26.15 6.45 22.53
C LEU A 90 -26.30 7.78 23.31
N GLY A 91 -25.28 8.63 23.24
CA GLY A 91 -25.22 9.93 23.93
C GLY A 91 -24.46 9.93 25.26
N ASP A 92 -24.02 8.77 25.73
CA ASP A 92 -23.12 8.67 26.87
C ASP A 92 -21.65 8.62 26.40
N VAL A 93 -20.76 9.19 27.20
CA VAL A 93 -19.31 9.15 26.97
C VAL A 93 -18.62 8.39 28.10
N VAL A 94 -17.53 7.68 27.77
CA VAL A 94 -16.70 6.99 28.75
C VAL A 94 -15.92 8.05 29.54
N HIS A 95 -16.07 8.05 30.85
CA HIS A 95 -15.36 8.92 31.77
C HIS A 95 -14.49 8.09 32.72
N VAL A 96 -13.23 8.51 32.91
CA VAL A 96 -12.32 7.86 33.87
C VAL A 96 -12.67 8.33 35.28
N ILE A 97 -13.13 7.40 36.13
CA ILE A 97 -13.40 7.67 37.55
C ILE A 97 -12.11 7.53 38.36
N HIS A 98 -11.32 6.49 38.08
CA HIS A 98 -10.04 6.24 38.74
C HIS A 98 -9.03 5.79 37.69
N ALA A 99 -7.87 6.43 37.66
CA ALA A 99 -6.77 5.99 36.82
C ALA A 99 -6.18 4.67 37.35
N GLY A 100 -5.83 3.76 36.44
CA GLY A 100 -5.02 2.58 36.73
C GLY A 100 -3.65 2.99 37.26
N VAL A 101 -3.04 2.13 38.06
CA VAL A 101 -1.76 2.43 38.75
C VAL A 101 -0.58 1.61 38.23
N ASP A 102 -0.72 1.01 37.04
CA ASP A 102 0.31 0.16 36.40
C ASP A 102 0.83 -0.95 37.34
N LYS A 103 -0.05 -1.49 38.19
CA LYS A 103 0.20 -2.66 39.04
C LYS A 103 -0.77 -3.77 38.69
N ALA A 104 -0.27 -5.00 38.65
CA ALA A 104 -1.10 -6.17 38.31
C ALA A 104 -2.35 -6.25 39.19
N GLY A 105 -3.53 -6.40 38.57
CA GLY A 105 -4.84 -6.34 39.22
C GLY A 105 -5.44 -4.94 39.37
N MET A 106 -4.70 -3.89 39.03
CA MET A 106 -5.13 -2.49 39.01
C MET A 106 -4.52 -1.74 37.81
N CYS A 107 -4.35 -2.44 36.69
CA CYS A 107 -3.75 -1.90 35.47
C CYS A 107 -4.73 -1.02 34.69
N CYS A 108 -6.02 -1.31 34.81
CA CYS A 108 -7.07 -0.66 34.06
C CYS A 108 -7.64 0.54 34.80
N ASP A 109 -7.99 1.56 34.02
CA ASP A 109 -8.81 2.65 34.49
C ASP A 109 -10.20 2.11 34.90
N SER A 110 -10.74 2.64 35.98
CA SER A 110 -12.15 2.48 36.32
C SER A 110 -12.94 3.48 35.49
N LEU A 111 -13.74 2.94 34.57
CA LEU A 111 -14.48 3.71 33.57
C LEU A 111 -15.98 3.68 33.88
N GLU A 112 -16.66 4.80 33.73
CA GLU A 112 -18.13 4.92 33.83
C GLU A 112 -18.68 5.67 32.62
N CYS A 113 -19.83 5.20 32.13
CA CYS A 113 -20.58 5.90 31.09
C CYS A 113 -21.38 7.01 31.76
N VAL A 114 -21.08 8.25 31.42
CA VAL A 114 -21.84 9.41 31.91
C VAL A 114 -22.60 10.04 30.74
N PRO A 115 -23.84 10.49 30.94
CA PRO A 115 -24.54 11.29 29.93
C PRO A 115 -23.69 12.51 29.60
N GLU A 116 -23.51 12.78 28.31
CA GLU A 116 -22.77 13.96 27.87
C GLU A 116 -23.56 15.22 28.29
N SER A 117 -23.32 15.70 29.52
CA SER A 117 -24.04 16.82 30.12
C SER A 117 -23.45 18.13 29.62
N GLY A 118 -23.78 18.46 28.37
CA GLY A 118 -23.68 19.80 27.81
C GLY A 118 -24.18 19.81 26.37
N PRO A 119 -24.35 21.00 25.76
CA PRO A 119 -24.78 21.09 24.37
C PRO A 119 -23.83 20.27 23.48
N SER A 120 -24.34 19.23 22.82
CA SER A 120 -23.52 18.42 21.92
C SER A 120 -22.80 19.36 20.93
N CYS A 121 -21.50 19.16 20.74
CA CYS A 121 -20.76 19.95 19.78
C CYS A 121 -21.30 19.70 18.36
N ALA A 122 -21.22 20.70 17.49
CA ALA A 122 -21.53 20.50 16.08
C ALA A 122 -20.66 19.36 15.50
N PRO A 123 -21.07 18.71 14.39
CA PRO A 123 -20.25 17.70 13.74
C PRO A 123 -18.80 18.16 13.56
N TYR A 124 -17.85 17.24 13.72
CA TYR A 124 -16.40 17.48 13.58
C TYR A 124 -15.77 18.42 14.62
N HIS A 125 -16.48 18.65 15.72
CA HIS A 125 -15.95 19.35 16.88
C HIS A 125 -15.83 18.38 18.06
N VAL A 126 -14.79 18.54 18.85
CA VAL A 126 -14.60 17.83 20.11
C VAL A 126 -14.69 18.82 21.26
N ARG A 127 -15.20 18.38 22.40
CA ARG A 127 -15.25 19.21 23.60
C ARG A 127 -13.91 19.14 24.32
N VAL A 128 -13.22 20.27 24.44
CA VAL A 128 -12.01 20.45 25.25
C VAL A 128 -12.30 21.52 26.29
N ASP A 129 -12.20 21.17 27.57
CA ASP A 129 -12.47 22.07 28.71
C ASP A 129 -13.84 22.77 28.66
N GLY A 130 -14.87 22.05 28.17
CA GLY A 130 -16.23 22.58 28.05
C GLY A 130 -16.48 23.45 26.81
N GLN A 131 -15.45 23.77 26.03
CA GLN A 131 -15.57 24.49 24.76
C GLN A 131 -15.52 23.50 23.59
N CYS A 132 -16.38 23.69 22.58
CA CYS A 132 -16.28 22.95 21.33
C CYS A 132 -15.13 23.53 20.51
N VAL A 133 -14.12 22.71 20.26
CA VAL A 133 -12.98 23.03 19.41
C VAL A 133 -12.99 22.16 18.18
N CYS A 134 -12.44 22.69 17.10
CA CYS A 134 -12.37 21.98 15.84
C CYS A 134 -11.49 20.73 15.93
N ALA A 135 -11.98 19.60 15.41
CA ALA A 135 -11.28 18.33 15.35
C ALA A 135 -11.15 17.86 13.88
N PRO A 136 -10.29 18.51 13.08
CA PRO A 136 -10.17 18.23 11.65
C PRO A 136 -9.76 16.79 11.33
N GLU A 137 -9.16 16.07 12.27
CA GLU A 137 -8.84 14.64 12.17
C GLU A 137 -10.08 13.73 12.11
N THR A 138 -11.23 14.23 12.54
CA THR A 138 -12.52 13.50 12.48
C THR A 138 -13.26 13.73 11.18
N CYS A 139 -12.76 14.62 10.31
CA CYS A 139 -13.37 14.92 9.03
C CYS A 139 -13.32 13.73 8.07
N LEU A 140 -14.42 13.52 7.36
CA LEU A 140 -14.50 12.48 6.35
C LEU A 140 -13.69 12.90 5.11
N VAL A 141 -12.64 12.16 4.80
CA VAL A 141 -11.94 12.28 3.52
C VAL A 141 -12.80 11.61 2.44
N PRO A 142 -13.18 12.30 1.36
CA PRO A 142 -14.03 11.70 0.35
C PRO A 142 -13.30 10.58 -0.38
N PHE A 143 -14.05 9.55 -0.76
CA PHE A 143 -13.55 8.48 -1.61
C PHE A 143 -13.42 9.00 -3.05
N CYS A 144 -12.21 8.93 -3.62
CA CYS A 144 -11.98 9.20 -5.03
C CYS A 144 -11.89 7.88 -5.81
N PRO A 145 -12.57 7.75 -6.96
CA PRO A 145 -12.48 6.54 -7.78
C PRO A 145 -11.06 6.39 -8.34
N PRO A 146 -10.46 5.18 -8.32
CA PRO A 146 -9.16 4.96 -8.96
C PRO A 146 -9.18 5.40 -10.42
N PRO A 147 -8.16 6.15 -10.89
CA PRO A 147 -6.86 6.43 -10.26
C PRO A 147 -6.78 7.80 -9.56
N MET A 148 -7.91 8.44 -9.26
CA MET A 148 -7.93 9.76 -8.64
C MET A 148 -7.62 9.69 -7.14
N VAL A 149 -7.08 10.78 -6.60
CA VAL A 149 -6.80 10.97 -5.18
C VAL A 149 -7.41 12.28 -4.67
N PRO A 150 -7.82 12.35 -3.39
CA PRO A 150 -8.37 13.56 -2.81
C PRO A 150 -7.26 14.56 -2.48
N VAL A 151 -7.42 15.80 -2.95
CA VAL A 151 -6.52 16.92 -2.66
C VAL A 151 -7.31 18.07 -2.06
N VAL A 152 -6.74 18.71 -1.04
CA VAL A 152 -7.35 19.84 -0.34
C VAL A 152 -7.36 21.06 -1.27
N VAL A 153 -8.55 21.60 -1.54
CA VAL A 153 -8.73 22.83 -2.33
C VAL A 153 -8.84 24.07 -1.45
N ASP A 154 -9.51 23.94 -0.30
CA ASP A 154 -9.64 25.01 0.68
C ASP A 154 -9.13 24.48 2.03
N PRO A 155 -8.02 25.01 2.56
CA PRO A 155 -7.59 24.69 3.91
C PRO A 155 -8.67 25.14 4.91
N VAL A 156 -8.76 24.43 6.04
CA VAL A 156 -9.79 24.57 7.08
C VAL A 156 -10.26 26.03 7.20
N PRO A 157 -11.55 26.31 6.94
CA PRO A 157 -12.07 27.67 7.04
C PRO A 157 -11.81 28.24 8.44
N SER A 158 -11.49 29.53 8.51
CA SER A 158 -11.35 30.25 9.79
C SER A 158 -12.69 30.47 10.51
N SER A 159 -13.77 29.85 10.00
CA SER A 159 -15.13 29.99 10.51
C SER A 159 -15.37 28.97 11.62
N PRO A 160 -15.98 29.35 12.75
CA PRO A 160 -16.38 28.42 13.81
C PRO A 160 -17.35 27.32 13.34
N ASP A 161 -18.06 27.55 12.22
CA ASP A 161 -19.09 26.64 11.72
C ASP A 161 -18.57 25.61 10.71
N ASP A 162 -17.35 25.78 10.18
CA ASP A 162 -16.83 24.93 9.10
C ASP A 162 -15.44 24.39 9.44
N CYS A 163 -15.43 23.19 10.01
CA CYS A 163 -14.24 22.58 10.59
C CYS A 163 -13.43 21.73 9.61
N CYS A 164 -14.06 21.32 8.50
CA CYS A 164 -13.47 20.36 7.60
C CYS A 164 -12.86 21.04 6.38
N PRO A 165 -11.64 20.64 5.97
CA PRO A 165 -11.10 21.10 4.71
C PRO A 165 -11.96 20.59 3.57
N ARG A 166 -12.04 21.38 2.49
CA ARG A 166 -12.74 20.95 1.27
C ARG A 166 -11.77 20.21 0.39
N TYR A 167 -12.22 19.08 -0.15
CA TYR A 167 -11.43 18.22 -1.02
C TYR A 167 -12.00 18.24 -2.44
N THR A 168 -11.13 18.07 -3.42
CA THR A 168 -11.48 17.67 -4.79
C THR A 168 -10.71 16.42 -5.16
N CYS A 169 -11.25 15.60 -6.05
CA CYS A 169 -10.49 14.49 -6.62
C CYS A 169 -9.68 15.01 -7.82
N ILE A 170 -8.38 14.72 -7.86
CA ILE A 170 -7.54 14.94 -9.04
C ILE A 170 -6.94 13.62 -9.50
N ASP A 171 -6.70 13.49 -10.80
CA ASP A 171 -5.85 12.43 -11.33
C ASP A 171 -4.39 12.85 -11.08
N GLU A 172 -3.74 12.23 -10.09
CA GLU A 172 -2.32 12.48 -9.77
C GLU A 172 -1.37 11.92 -10.82
N ARG A 173 -1.88 11.12 -11.77
CA ARG A 173 -1.04 10.61 -12.85
C ARG A 173 -0.47 11.78 -13.65
N PRO A 174 0.82 11.73 -14.02
CA PRO A 174 1.42 12.75 -14.85
C PRO A 174 0.58 12.94 -16.12
N ARG A 175 0.20 14.18 -16.40
CA ARG A 175 -0.37 14.51 -17.71
C ARG A 175 0.78 14.51 -18.71
N CYS A 176 0.80 13.51 -19.58
CA CYS A 176 1.81 13.45 -20.63
C CYS A 176 1.54 14.54 -21.69
N PRO A 177 2.61 15.11 -22.29
CA PRO A 177 2.50 15.97 -23.46
C PRO A 177 1.78 15.27 -24.62
N GLU A 178 1.28 16.03 -25.59
CA GLU A 178 0.46 15.52 -26.71
C GLU A 178 1.18 14.46 -27.58
N ASP A 179 2.52 14.45 -27.58
CA ASP A 179 3.35 13.53 -28.35
C ASP A 179 3.74 12.24 -27.59
N SER A 180 3.15 12.04 -26.41
CA SER A 180 3.49 10.97 -25.48
C SER A 180 2.26 10.33 -24.83
N TYR A 181 2.43 9.14 -24.29
CA TYR A 181 1.40 8.44 -23.52
C TYR A 181 1.97 7.90 -22.21
N LEU A 182 1.12 7.79 -21.20
CA LEU A 182 1.52 7.31 -19.88
C LEU A 182 1.63 5.78 -19.89
N VAL A 183 2.79 5.25 -19.53
CA VAL A 183 3.03 3.84 -19.24
C VAL A 183 3.40 3.72 -17.77
N GLU A 184 2.52 3.08 -16.99
CA GLU A 184 2.63 3.00 -15.52
C GLU A 184 2.70 4.40 -14.88
N THR A 185 3.90 4.91 -14.63
CA THR A 185 4.18 6.23 -14.02
C THR A 185 5.03 7.15 -14.88
N GLU A 186 5.47 6.72 -16.06
CA GLU A 186 6.35 7.48 -16.94
C GLU A 186 5.67 7.81 -18.27
N CYS A 187 5.91 9.01 -18.78
CA CYS A 187 5.48 9.38 -20.12
C CYS A 187 6.47 8.80 -21.14
N VAL A 188 5.93 8.08 -22.12
CA VAL A 188 6.68 7.43 -23.20
C VAL A 188 6.24 8.02 -24.53
N CYS A 189 7.20 8.29 -25.41
CA CYS A 189 6.93 8.85 -26.73
C CYS A 189 6.04 7.96 -27.60
N PHE A 190 5.12 8.57 -28.35
CA PHE A 190 4.50 7.89 -29.48
C PHE A 190 5.52 7.57 -30.57
N THR A 191 5.22 6.57 -31.41
CA THR A 191 6.02 6.28 -32.60
C THR A 191 5.84 7.41 -33.61
N CYS A 192 6.94 8.02 -34.04
CA CYS A 192 6.91 9.10 -35.02
C CYS A 192 6.37 8.62 -36.36
N GLN A 193 5.31 9.27 -36.84
CA GLN A 193 4.81 9.04 -38.19
C GLN A 193 5.71 9.77 -39.21
N PRO A 194 6.08 9.12 -40.33
CA PRO A 194 6.84 9.78 -41.37
C PRO A 194 5.98 10.89 -42.00
N ASN A 195 6.52 12.11 -42.06
CA ASN A 195 5.87 13.19 -42.79
C ASN A 195 5.99 12.94 -44.28
N VAL A 196 4.86 12.97 -44.98
CA VAL A 196 4.79 12.80 -46.44
C VAL A 196 4.44 14.17 -47.03
N CYS A 197 5.40 14.81 -47.68
CA CYS A 197 5.11 15.97 -48.53
C CYS A 197 4.61 15.48 -49.91
N GLN A 198 3.96 16.36 -50.67
CA GLN A 198 3.56 16.06 -52.05
C GLN A 198 4.78 15.73 -52.92
N ASP A 199 4.58 14.92 -53.96
CA ASP A 199 5.64 14.53 -54.89
C ASP A 199 6.38 15.77 -55.42
N GLY A 200 7.70 15.76 -55.29
CA GLY A 200 8.59 16.86 -55.72
C GLY A 200 8.82 17.96 -54.68
N VAL A 201 8.18 17.92 -53.50
CA VAL A 201 8.43 18.86 -52.41
C VAL A 201 9.46 18.30 -51.43
N GLN A 202 10.49 19.08 -51.09
CA GLN A 202 11.54 18.65 -50.17
C GLN A 202 11.05 18.76 -48.72
N VAL A 203 11.25 17.70 -47.94
CA VAL A 203 11.00 17.74 -46.50
C VAL A 203 12.21 18.36 -45.79
N VAL A 204 11.99 19.44 -45.04
CA VAL A 204 13.03 20.11 -44.25
C VAL A 204 12.71 19.96 -42.76
N VAL A 205 13.69 19.53 -41.98
CA VAL A 205 13.55 19.41 -40.52
C VAL A 205 13.70 20.80 -39.90
N THR A 206 12.65 21.31 -39.26
CA THR A 206 12.69 22.61 -38.57
C THR A 206 13.17 22.47 -37.13
N ARG A 207 12.83 21.37 -36.45
CA ARG A 207 13.28 21.05 -35.10
C ARG A 207 13.51 19.56 -34.97
N LYS A 208 14.70 19.15 -34.54
CA LYS A 208 15.04 17.75 -34.26
C LYS A 208 14.37 17.28 -32.98
N GLY A 209 13.75 16.10 -33.02
CA GLY A 209 13.25 15.41 -31.84
C GLY A 209 14.40 14.89 -30.98
N THR A 210 14.13 14.72 -29.69
CA THR A 210 15.08 14.25 -28.67
C THR A 210 14.73 12.85 -28.14
N ASN A 211 13.64 12.25 -28.63
CA ASN A 211 13.05 11.02 -28.07
C ASN A 211 12.74 11.14 -26.57
N THR A 212 12.36 12.34 -26.12
CA THR A 212 11.85 12.59 -24.76
C THR A 212 10.46 13.21 -24.86
N PRO A 213 9.54 12.94 -23.91
CA PRO A 213 8.21 13.55 -23.91
C PRO A 213 8.27 15.07 -24.06
N ASP A 214 7.35 15.66 -24.85
CA ASP A 214 7.32 17.06 -25.32
C ASP A 214 8.18 17.36 -26.57
N SER A 215 9.10 16.47 -26.91
CA SER A 215 9.93 16.60 -28.10
C SER A 215 10.28 15.24 -28.72
N CYS A 216 9.30 14.33 -28.78
CA CYS A 216 9.48 12.97 -29.24
C CYS A 216 9.92 12.88 -30.71
N CYS A 217 9.38 13.74 -31.57
CA CYS A 217 9.57 13.64 -33.01
C CYS A 217 10.20 14.89 -33.66
N ASP A 218 11.01 14.62 -34.68
CA ASP A 218 10.99 15.29 -35.99
C ASP A 218 9.85 16.33 -36.17
N VAL A 219 10.09 17.64 -36.06
CA VAL A 219 9.16 18.65 -36.63
C VAL A 219 9.66 19.01 -38.02
N TYR A 220 8.80 18.80 -39.01
CA TYR A 220 9.12 18.99 -40.42
C TYR A 220 8.32 20.13 -41.02
N HIS A 221 8.86 20.72 -42.06
CA HIS A 221 8.20 21.68 -42.93
C HIS A 221 8.46 21.25 -44.37
N CYS A 222 7.42 21.32 -45.21
CA CYS A 222 7.55 21.02 -46.63
C CYS A 222 8.05 22.29 -47.34
N GLU A 223 9.34 22.31 -47.69
CA GLU A 223 9.97 23.43 -48.39
C GLU A 223 10.12 23.05 -49.87
N GLY A 224 9.26 23.62 -50.71
CA GLY A 224 9.22 23.32 -52.12
C GLY A 224 8.08 24.11 -52.70
N SER A 225 8.41 24.90 -53.72
CA SER A 225 7.62 26.01 -54.21
C SER A 225 6.15 25.64 -54.41
N ASN A 226 5.26 26.40 -53.77
CA ASN A 226 3.91 26.67 -54.26
C ASN A 226 3.99 27.38 -55.64
N THR A 227 4.69 26.83 -56.62
CA THR A 227 4.35 27.06 -58.02
C THR A 227 3.20 26.11 -58.32
N SER A 228 2.06 26.35 -57.66
CA SER A 228 0.78 25.97 -58.22
C SER A 228 0.69 26.72 -59.53
N CYS A 229 1.05 26.06 -60.63
CA CYS A 229 0.91 26.67 -61.93
C CYS A 229 -0.57 26.99 -62.14
N PRO A 230 -0.91 28.19 -62.61
CA PRO A 230 -2.30 28.56 -62.86
C PRO A 230 -2.94 27.53 -63.80
N ILE A 231 -4.25 27.34 -63.69
CA ILE A 231 -5.02 26.42 -64.55
C ILE A 231 -4.68 26.72 -66.03
N GLY A 232 -4.22 25.70 -66.77
CA GLY A 232 -3.72 25.85 -68.14
C GLY A 232 -2.18 25.93 -68.26
N SER A 233 -1.44 25.74 -67.17
CA SER A 233 0.02 25.68 -67.17
C SER A 233 0.53 24.41 -66.47
N GLN A 234 1.63 23.86 -66.98
CA GLN A 234 2.35 22.71 -66.43
C GLN A 234 3.74 23.14 -65.96
N LEU A 235 4.26 22.49 -64.91
CA LEU A 235 5.59 22.77 -64.39
C LEU A 235 6.64 22.03 -65.25
N VAL A 236 7.54 22.75 -65.92
CA VAL A 236 8.67 22.18 -66.68
C VAL A 236 9.95 22.89 -66.23
N ASP A 237 10.94 22.13 -65.77
CA ASP A 237 12.23 22.64 -65.27
C ASP A 237 12.09 23.72 -64.18
N GLY A 238 11.09 23.57 -63.31
CA GLY A 238 10.83 24.50 -62.20
C GLY A 238 10.09 25.79 -62.59
N ASN A 239 9.75 25.99 -63.87
CA ASN A 239 8.94 27.11 -64.35
C ASN A 239 7.55 26.64 -64.80
N CYS A 240 6.53 27.44 -64.53
CA CYS A 240 5.21 27.22 -65.09
C CYS A 240 5.20 27.65 -66.56
N VAL A 241 5.07 26.67 -67.46
CA VAL A 241 4.89 26.90 -68.89
C VAL A 241 3.47 26.53 -69.28
N CYS A 242 2.89 27.30 -70.19
CA CYS A 242 1.55 27.06 -70.70
C CYS A 242 1.46 25.66 -71.34
N ASP A 243 0.45 24.87 -70.95
CA ASP A 243 0.16 23.62 -71.62
C ASP A 243 -0.67 23.95 -72.87
N ALA A 244 -0.03 23.80 -74.04
CA ALA A 244 -0.63 24.09 -75.33
C ALA A 244 -1.83 23.18 -75.65
N THR A 245 -2.02 22.08 -74.92
CA THR A 245 -3.16 21.17 -75.12
C THR A 245 -4.40 21.55 -74.32
N THR A 246 -4.27 22.39 -73.29
CA THR A 246 -5.39 22.83 -72.43
C THR A 246 -5.79 24.29 -72.63
N CYS A 247 -5.08 25.06 -73.46
CA CYS A 247 -5.47 26.43 -73.79
C CYS A 247 -6.64 26.44 -74.81
N PRO A 248 -7.79 27.08 -74.51
CA PRO A 248 -8.81 27.30 -75.51
C PRO A 248 -8.25 28.19 -76.63
N MET A 249 -8.44 27.81 -77.90
CA MET A 249 -8.11 28.66 -79.05
C MET A 249 -8.79 30.02 -78.86
N PRO A 250 -8.08 31.15 -78.99
CA PRO A 250 -8.72 32.45 -78.94
C PRO A 250 -9.76 32.51 -80.06
N GLN A 251 -11.02 32.73 -79.68
CA GLN A 251 -12.06 33.08 -80.64
C GLN A 251 -11.79 34.54 -81.05
N CYS A 252 -11.39 34.74 -82.30
CA CYS A 252 -11.39 36.06 -82.92
C CYS A 252 -12.83 36.37 -83.34
N ASP A 253 -13.43 37.39 -82.73
CA ASP A 253 -14.49 38.17 -83.36
C ASP A 253 -13.87 39.25 -84.26
#